data_AF-A0A847A6K4-F1
#
_entry.id   AF-A0A847A6K4-F1
#
_cell.length_a   1.000
_cell.length_b   1.000
_cell.length_c   1.000
_cell.angle_alpha   90.00
_cell.angle_beta   90.00
_cell.angle_gamma   90.00
#
_symmetry.space_group_name_H-M   'P 1'
#
loop_
_entity.id
_entity.type
_entity.pdbx_description
1 polymer ?
#
loop_
_entity_poly.entity_id
_entity_poly.type
_entity_poly.pdbx_seq_one_letter_code
_entity_poly.pdbx_strand_id
1 'polypeptide(L)'
;MITGISATLSMASSEYLSSRSEGNPNAVKSGLYTGAVYLLTVALLVLPYLLLPVEGYFIALAIMLGAVILIMLGFTYYISVAKDVPFLKRFGEMAGISLAVAGLSFLIGIAVKHFLGIEI
;
A
#
# COMPACT_ATOMS: atom_id res chain seq x y z
N MET A 1 -2.14 3.73 12.52
CA MET A 1 -1.67 2.32 12.62
C MET A 1 -2.84 1.34 12.63
N ILE A 2 -3.85 1.51 13.50
CA ILE A 2 -5.02 0.60 13.59
C ILE A 2 -5.76 0.50 12.25
N THR A 3 -6.03 1.62 11.57
CA THR A 3 -6.68 1.66 10.25
C THR A 3 -5.92 0.91 9.16
N GLY A 4 -4.58 0.97 9.18
CA GLY A 4 -3.73 0.26 8.22
C GLY A 4 -3.79 -1.25 8.42
N ILE A 5 -3.69 -1.72 9.68
CA ILE A 5 -3.79 -3.15 10.00
C ILE A 5 -5.18 -3.68 9.62
N SER A 6 -6.26 -2.97 9.96
CA SER A 6 -7.62 -3.35 9.57
C SER A 6 -7.83 -3.40 8.06
N ALA A 7 -7.24 -2.46 7.30
CA ALA A 7 -7.31 -2.46 5.84
C ALA A 7 -6.58 -3.67 5.23
N THR A 8 -5.36 -3.99 5.71
CA THR A 8 -4.60 -5.15 5.21
C THR A 8 -5.29 -6.47 5.52
N LEU A 9 -5.88 -6.63 6.72
CA LEU A 9 -6.67 -7.82 7.07
C LEU A 9 -7.92 -7.95 6.20
N SER A 10 -8.57 -6.84 5.86
CA SER A 10 -9.72 -6.85 4.95
C SER A 10 -9.31 -7.31 3.55
N MET A 11 -8.21 -6.77 3.00
CA MET A 11 -7.69 -7.17 1.69
C MET A 11 -7.23 -8.63 1.66
N ALA A 12 -6.53 -9.11 2.69
CA ALA A 12 -6.12 -10.51 2.80
C ALA A 12 -7.31 -11.47 2.85
N SER A 13 -8.39 -11.07 3.53
CA SER A 13 -9.63 -11.84 3.61
C SER A 13 -10.35 -11.91 2.26
N SER A 14 -10.39 -10.80 1.52
CA SER A 14 -10.93 -10.77 0.15
C SER A 14 -10.12 -11.65 -0.80
N GLU A 15 -8.79 -11.63 -0.71
CA GLU A 15 -7.91 -12.44 -1.56
C GLU A 15 -8.06 -13.93 -1.26
N TYR A 16 -8.18 -14.29 0.02
CA TYR A 16 -8.50 -15.66 0.45
C TYR A 16 -9.85 -16.13 -0.13
N LEU A 17 -10.89 -15.30 -0.04
CA LEU A 17 -12.22 -15.64 -0.52
C LEU A 17 -12.24 -15.77 -2.06
N SER A 18 -11.55 -14.87 -2.77
CA SER A 18 -11.40 -14.93 -4.24
C SER A 18 -10.68 -16.22 -4.65
N SER A 19 -9.52 -16.51 -4.05
CA SER A 19 -8.77 -17.73 -4.34
C SER A 19 -9.55 -19.02 -4.02
N ARG A 20 -10.39 -18.99 -2.97
CA ARG A 20 -11.27 -20.11 -2.60
C ARG A 20 -12.41 -20.27 -3.59
N SER A 21 -12.99 -19.16 -4.07
CA SER A 21 -14.05 -19.16 -5.07
C SER A 21 -13.55 -19.66 -6.43
N GLU A 22 -12.29 -19.45 -6.76
CA GLU A 22 -11.63 -19.97 -7.96
C GLU A 22 -11.21 -21.45 -7.85
N GLY A 23 -11.50 -22.12 -6.72
CA GLY A 23 -11.20 -23.54 -6.52
C GLY A 23 -9.72 -23.84 -6.31
N ASN A 24 -8.89 -22.84 -5.97
CA ASN A 24 -7.46 -23.04 -5.76
C ASN A 24 -7.23 -23.79 -4.42
N PRO A 25 -6.66 -25.01 -4.42
CA PRO A 25 -6.42 -25.79 -3.20
C PRO A 25 -5.46 -25.09 -2.22
N ASN A 26 -4.71 -24.09 -2.67
CA ASN A 26 -3.81 -23.28 -1.84
C ASN A 26 -4.37 -21.90 -1.46
N ALA A 27 -5.69 -21.69 -1.58
CA ALA A 27 -6.33 -20.39 -1.27
C ALA A 27 -5.93 -19.83 0.11
N VAL A 28 -5.85 -20.69 1.13
CA VAL A 28 -5.41 -20.32 2.48
C VAL A 28 -3.97 -19.78 2.45
N LYS A 29 -3.06 -20.48 1.77
CA LYS A 29 -1.65 -20.07 1.65
C LYS A 29 -1.51 -18.77 0.86
N SER A 30 -2.29 -18.60 -0.21
CA SER A 30 -2.29 -17.39 -1.04
C SER A 30 -2.72 -16.16 -0.23
N GLY A 31 -3.86 -16.24 0.46
CA GLY A 31 -4.36 -15.14 1.29
C GLY A 31 -3.44 -14.79 2.46
N LEU A 32 -2.85 -15.80 3.12
CA LEU A 32 -1.86 -15.60 4.19
C LEU A 32 -0.57 -14.94 3.68
N TYR A 33 -0.06 -15.37 2.52
CA TYR A 33 1.16 -14.82 1.96
C TYR A 33 0.97 -13.37 1.54
N THR A 34 -0.10 -13.07 0.81
CA THR A 34 -0.46 -11.69 0.41
C THR A 34 -0.70 -10.81 1.64
N GLY A 35 -1.44 -11.30 2.63
CA GLY A 35 -1.69 -10.58 3.88
C GLY A 35 -0.42 -10.29 4.68
N ALA A 36 0.49 -11.27 4.80
CA ALA A 36 1.76 -11.10 5.49
C ALA A 36 2.66 -10.07 4.78
N VAL A 37 2.76 -10.13 3.46
CA VAL A 37 3.52 -9.14 2.66
C VAL A 37 2.94 -7.73 2.85
N TYR A 38 1.62 -7.59 2.89
CA TYR A 38 0.96 -6.30 3.10
C TYR A 38 1.20 -5.75 4.51
N LEU A 39 1.06 -6.59 5.54
CA LEU A 39 1.36 -6.19 6.92
C LEU A 39 2.81 -5.76 7.08
N LEU A 40 3.74 -6.52 6.48
CA LEU A 40 5.17 -6.20 6.52
C LEU A 40 5.45 -4.89 5.79
N THR A 41 4.83 -4.65 4.63
CA THR A 41 4.94 -3.38 3.89
C THR A 41 4.42 -2.20 4.72
N VAL A 42 3.24 -2.32 5.31
CA VAL A 42 2.68 -1.27 6.18
C VAL A 42 3.58 -1.01 7.39
N ALA A 43 4.09 -2.06 8.03
CA ALA A 43 5.02 -1.91 9.15
C ALA A 43 6.28 -1.14 8.72
N LEU A 44 6.87 -1.49 7.57
CA LEU A 44 8.07 -0.86 7.03
C LEU A 44 7.85 0.61 6.67
N LEU A 45 6.68 0.96 6.13
CA LEU A 45 6.31 2.35 5.82
C LEU A 45 6.02 3.20 7.05
N VAL A 46 5.51 2.59 8.13
CA VAL A 46 5.21 3.27 9.40
C VAL A 46 6.44 3.35 10.32
N LEU A 47 7.39 2.43 10.18
CA LEU A 47 8.64 2.38 10.93
C LEU A 47 9.42 3.71 10.98
N PRO A 48 9.65 4.44 9.87
CA PRO A 48 10.34 5.74 9.94
C PRO A 48 9.59 6.78 10.78
N TYR A 49 8.25 6.74 10.80
CA TYR A 49 7.44 7.63 11.64
C TYR A 49 7.47 7.24 13.13
N LEU A 50 7.80 5.99 13.46
CA LEU A 50 7.92 5.52 14.84
C LEU A 50 9.33 5.73 15.42
N LEU A 51 10.37 5.69 14.58
CA LEU A 51 11.77 5.79 15.00
C LEU A 51 12.31 7.22 15.00
N LEU A 52 11.77 8.12 14.19
CA LEU A 52 12.27 9.49 14.07
C LEU A 52 11.55 10.44 15.05
N PRO A 53 12.28 11.36 15.72
CA PRO A 53 11.69 12.38 16.58
C PRO A 53 10.83 13.37 15.78
N VAL A 54 9.81 13.95 16.45
CA VAL A 54 8.73 14.77 15.86
C VAL A 54 9.24 15.99 15.07
N GLU A 55 10.42 16.49 15.42
CA GLU A 55 11.10 17.61 14.76
C GLU A 55 11.53 17.29 13.31
N GLY A 56 11.62 16.01 12.95
CA GLY A 56 12.03 15.51 11.63
C GLY A 56 10.89 15.06 10.71
N TYR A 57 9.64 15.51 10.92
CA TYR A 57 8.47 15.04 10.15
C TYR A 57 8.67 15.06 8.62
N PHE A 58 9.33 16.10 8.08
CA PHE A 58 9.66 16.18 6.66
C PHE A 58 10.63 15.08 6.19
N ILE A 59 11.60 14.70 7.04
CA ILE A 59 12.56 13.62 6.76
C ILE A 59 11.85 12.27 6.82
N ALA A 60 10.96 12.05 7.80
CA ALA A 60 10.14 10.84 7.89
C ALA A 60 9.23 10.68 6.66
N LEU A 61 8.62 11.79 6.19
CA LEU A 61 7.82 11.82 4.97
C LEU A 61 8.65 11.53 3.72
N ALA A 62 9.86 12.10 3.60
CA ALA A 62 10.76 11.81 2.49
C ALA A 62 11.20 10.33 2.47
N ILE A 63 11.51 9.75 3.64
CA ILE A 63 11.88 8.32 3.75
C ILE A 63 10.69 7.43 3.41
N MET A 64 9.48 7.74 3.87
CA MET A 64 8.29 6.96 3.54
C MET A 64 7.98 7.01 2.03
N LEU A 65 8.00 8.19 1.42
CA LEU A 65 7.81 8.35 -0.02
C LEU A 65 8.90 7.61 -0.82
N GLY A 66 10.16 7.70 -0.38
CA GLY A 66 11.27 6.96 -0.96
C GLY A 66 11.09 5.44 -0.87
N ALA A 67 10.65 4.94 0.29
CA ALA A 67 10.37 3.52 0.50
C ALA A 67 9.24 3.02 -0.39
N VAL A 68 8.14 3.77 -0.52
CA VAL A 68 7.03 3.43 -1.45
C VAL A 68 7.55 3.34 -2.89
N ILE A 69 8.31 4.34 -3.34
CA ILE A 69 8.86 4.34 -4.70
C ILE A 69 9.80 3.15 -4.90
N LEU A 70 10.69 2.85 -3.94
CA LEU A 70 11.61 1.72 -4.02
C LEU A 70 10.87 0.37 -4.08
N ILE A 71 9.84 0.20 -3.26
CA ILE A 71 9.00 -1.02 -3.26
C ILE A 71 8.30 -1.15 -4.62
N MET A 72 7.69 -0.06 -5.13
CA MET A 72 7.09 -0.06 -6.46
C MET A 72 8.09 -0.40 -7.56
N LEU A 73 9.30 0.18 -7.50
CA LEU A 73 10.35 -0.06 -8.49
C LEU A 73 10.81 -1.51 -8.45
N GLY A 74 11.07 -2.06 -7.25
CA GLY A 74 11.47 -3.45 -7.05
C GLY A 74 10.41 -4.45 -7.53
N PHE A 75 9.14 -4.25 -7.16
CA PHE A 75 8.05 -5.11 -7.63
C PHE A 75 7.82 -5.01 -9.13
N THR A 76 7.82 -3.80 -9.69
CA THR A 76 7.64 -3.60 -11.13
C THR A 76 8.79 -4.21 -11.92
N TYR A 77 10.02 -4.06 -11.42
CA TYR A 77 11.20 -4.68 -12.02
C TYR A 77 11.13 -6.21 -11.95
N TYR A 78 10.80 -6.78 -10.78
CA TYR A 78 10.62 -8.23 -10.62
C TYR A 78 9.57 -8.77 -11.59
N ILE A 79 8.40 -8.12 -11.71
CA ILE A 79 7.34 -8.53 -12.64
C ILE A 79 7.79 -8.38 -14.10
N SER A 80 8.49 -7.30 -14.43
CA SER A 80 9.01 -7.07 -15.79
C SER A 80 10.01 -8.15 -16.20
N VAL A 81 10.93 -8.53 -15.32
CA VAL A 81 11.91 -9.60 -15.56
C VAL A 81 11.24 -10.98 -15.57
N ALA A 82 10.34 -11.26 -14.64
CA ALA A 82 9.71 -12.58 -14.51
C ALA A 82 8.63 -12.87 -15.57
N LYS A 83 8.00 -11.83 -16.13
CA LYS A 83 6.89 -11.96 -17.09
C LYS A 83 7.16 -11.34 -18.46
N ASP A 84 8.37 -10.84 -18.72
CA ASP A 84 8.78 -10.18 -19.98
C ASP A 84 7.83 -9.03 -20.41
N VAL A 85 7.21 -8.36 -19.43
CA VAL A 85 6.27 -7.25 -19.67
C VAL A 85 7.00 -5.90 -19.61
N PRO A 86 6.57 -4.88 -20.38
CA PRO A 86 7.26 -3.60 -20.43
C PRO A 86 7.19 -2.86 -19.07
N PHE A 87 8.34 -2.74 -18.41
CA PHE A 87 8.51 -2.08 -17.10
C PHE A 87 7.86 -0.69 -17.06
N LEU A 88 8.16 0.16 -18.04
CA LEU A 88 7.68 1.55 -18.08
C LEU A 88 6.16 1.64 -18.10
N LYS A 89 5.50 0.74 -18.84
CA LYS A 89 4.03 0.71 -18.94
C LYS A 89 3.40 0.28 -17.62
N ARG A 90 3.94 -0.74 -16.97
CA ARG A 90 3.43 -1.23 -15.68
C ARG A 90 3.73 -0.28 -14.53
N PHE A 91 4.89 0.35 -14.53
CA PHE A 91 5.23 1.38 -13.56
C PHE A 91 4.27 2.57 -13.71
N GLY A 92 4.03 3.03 -14.94
CA GLY A 92 3.09 4.11 -15.23
C GLY A 92 1.66 3.79 -14.82
N GLU A 93 1.18 2.55 -15.08
CA GLU A 93 -0.13 2.08 -14.62
C GLU A 93 -0.23 2.09 -13.09
N MET A 94 0.74 1.49 -12.38
CA MET A 94 0.74 1.43 -10.92
C MET A 94 0.87 2.81 -10.27
N ALA A 95 1.74 3.67 -10.81
CA ALA A 95 1.89 5.05 -10.35
C ALA A 95 0.62 5.86 -10.60
N GLY A 96 -0.01 5.73 -11.78
CA GLY A 96 -1.25 6.41 -12.12
C GLY A 96 -2.40 6.03 -11.19
N ILE A 97 -2.59 4.73 -10.91
CA ILE A 97 -3.60 4.25 -9.95
C ILE A 97 -3.29 4.79 -8.55
N SER A 98 -2.03 4.72 -8.11
CA SER A 98 -1.65 5.16 -6.76
C SER A 98 -1.87 6.66 -6.58
N LEU A 99 -1.52 7.48 -7.58
CA LEU A 99 -1.76 8.92 -7.58
C LEU A 99 -3.25 9.27 -7.62
N ALA A 100 -4.06 8.54 -8.40
CA ALA A 100 -5.50 8.73 -8.44
C ALA A 100 -6.15 8.42 -7.07
N VAL A 101 -5.78 7.29 -6.45
CA VAL A 101 -6.25 6.92 -5.12
C VAL A 101 -5.79 7.93 -4.07
N ALA A 102 -4.55 8.42 -4.14
CA ALA A 102 -4.04 9.46 -3.25
C ALA A 102 -4.82 10.77 -3.40
N GLY A 103 -5.08 11.21 -4.64
CA GLY A 103 -5.87 12.40 -4.94
C GLY A 103 -7.31 12.30 -4.41
N LEU A 104 -7.98 11.17 -4.65
CA LEU A 104 -9.32 10.92 -4.12
C LEU A 104 -9.33 10.87 -2.59
N SER A 105 -8.36 10.21 -1.97
CA SER A 105 -8.23 10.14 -0.52
C SER A 105 -8.01 11.52 0.10
N PHE A 106 -7.23 12.38 -0.56
CA PHE A 106 -7.00 13.75 -0.13
C PHE A 106 -8.26 14.62 -0.24
N LEU A 107 -9.01 14.49 -1.34
CA LEU A 107 -10.29 15.18 -1.52
C LEU A 107 -11.32 14.75 -0.47
N ILE A 108 -11.42 13.46 -0.19
CA ILE A 108 -12.28 12.93 0.87
C ILE A 108 -11.82 13.48 2.23
N GLY A 109 -10.51 13.51 2.49
CA GLY A 109 -9.95 14.10 3.71
C GLY A 109 -10.33 15.57 3.89
N ILE A 110 -10.26 16.39 2.83
CA ILE A 110 -10.68 17.79 2.85
C ILE A 110 -12.19 17.92 3.07
N ALA A 111 -13.00 17.12 2.38
CA ALA A 111 -14.45 17.15 2.53
C ALA A 111 -14.85 16.80 3.97
N VAL A 112 -14.30 15.73 4.52
CA VAL A 112 -14.49 15.31 5.91
C VAL A 112 -14.05 16.41 6.87
N LYS A 113 -12.89 17.07 6.63
CA LYS A 113 -12.43 18.21 7.42
C LYS A 113 -13.46 19.36 7.44
N HIS A 114 -14.03 19.69 6.29
CA HIS A 114 -15.03 20.75 6.16
C HIS A 114 -16.38 20.39 6.79
N PHE A 115 -16.81 19.12 6.73
CA PHE A 115 -18.10 18.67 7.27
C PHE A 115 -18.06 18.37 8.78
N LEU A 116 -16.94 17.87 9.31
CA LEU A 116 -16.81 17.55 10.74
C LEU A 116 -16.23 18.71 11.57
N GLY A 117 -15.77 19.80 10.94
CA GLY A 117 -15.29 20.98 11.66
C GLY A 117 -14.02 20.75 12.50
N ILE A 118 -13.31 19.65 12.27
CA ILE A 118 -12.08 19.32 12.99
C ILE A 118 -10.92 20.05 12.32
N GLU A 119 -10.61 21.24 12.81
CA GLU A 119 -9.26 21.79 12.70
C GLU A 119 -8.33 20.90 13.53
N ILE A 120 -7.35 20.29 12.86
CA ILE A 120 -6.21 19.63 13.51
C ILE A 120 -5.18 20.71 13.78
#